data_AF-A0AAV6WMT5-F1
#
_entry.id   AF-A0AAV6WMT5-F1
#
_cell.length_a   1.000
_cell.length_b   1.000
_cell.length_c   1.000
_cell.angle_alpha   90.00
_cell.angle_beta   90.00
_cell.angle_gamma   90.00
#
_symmetry.space_group_name_H-M   'P 1'
#
loop_
_entity.id
_entity.type
_entity.pdbx_description
1 polymer ?
#
loop_
_entity_poly.entity_id
_entity_poly.type
_entity_poly.pdbx_seq_one_letter_code
_entity_poly.pdbx_strand_id
1 'polypeptide(L)'
;MDILARVAIDVHYYNLFSSMFNSFTVEQHIEYVNSNRSAQLSEITTSNGPLTFVGEWVAALPVIDARKEEYYRKEDYQTFADAQLQVFNQATFGWAYWGLKTVNNYWNLEWMINNGYIKL
;
A
#
# COMPACT_ATOMS: atom_id res chain seq x y z
N MET A 1 -20.68 -21.78 17.85
CA MET A 1 -19.59 -20.80 18.07
C MET A 1 -18.85 -20.75 16.75
N ASP A 2 -18.92 -19.64 16.04
CA ASP A 2 -18.37 -19.53 14.68
C ASP A 2 -16.84 -19.48 14.78
N ILE A 3 -16.17 -20.52 14.29
CA ILE A 3 -14.72 -20.76 14.50
C ILE A 3 -13.86 -19.67 13.85
N LEU A 4 -14.41 -18.89 12.92
CA LEU A 4 -13.71 -17.81 12.22
C LEU A 4 -13.76 -16.45 12.95
N ALA A 5 -14.54 -16.30 14.03
CA ALA A 5 -14.72 -15.02 14.72
C ALA A 5 -13.48 -14.51 15.50
N ARG A 6 -12.35 -15.22 15.48
CA ARG A 6 -11.08 -14.84 16.14
C ARG A 6 -9.86 -15.03 15.25
N VAL A 7 -10.06 -15.01 13.94
CA VAL A 7 -9.00 -15.17 12.95
C VAL A 7 -8.98 -13.93 12.07
N ALA A 8 -7.79 -13.42 11.81
CA ALA A 8 -7.53 -12.42 10.78
C ALA A 8 -6.50 -12.96 9.80
N ILE A 9 -6.70 -12.68 8.51
CA ILE A 9 -5.69 -12.85 7.47
C ILE A 9 -4.92 -11.54 7.36
N ASP A 10 -3.61 -11.60 7.54
CA ASP A 10 -2.70 -10.49 7.32
C ASP A 10 -2.06 -10.61 5.93
N VAL A 11 -2.24 -9.58 5.10
CA VAL A 11 -1.60 -9.49 3.78
C VAL A 11 -0.68 -8.28 3.70
N HIS A 12 0.46 -8.47 3.05
CA HIS A 12 1.48 -7.44 2.87
C HIS A 12 1.59 -7.07 1.40
N TYR A 13 1.39 -5.79 1.08
CA TYR A 13 1.37 -5.29 -0.29
C TYR A 13 2.48 -4.29 -0.55
N TYR A 14 3.40 -4.68 -1.43
CA TYR A 14 4.47 -3.83 -1.94
C TYR A 14 4.51 -3.87 -3.46
N ASN A 15 4.69 -2.70 -4.07
CA ASN A 15 4.99 -2.58 -5.50
C ASN A 15 6.49 -2.31 -5.73
N LEU A 16 7.35 -3.09 -5.08
CA LEU A 16 8.81 -2.86 -5.02
C LEU A 16 9.66 -4.10 -5.31
N PHE A 17 9.29 -5.25 -4.73
CA PHE A 17 10.19 -6.42 -4.65
C PHE A 17 10.09 -7.39 -5.85
N SER A 18 9.60 -6.90 -6.99
CA SER A 18 9.59 -7.63 -8.24
C SER A 18 10.13 -6.74 -9.35
N SER A 19 10.97 -7.31 -10.22
CA SER A 19 11.57 -6.57 -11.34
C SER A 19 10.55 -6.00 -12.32
N MET A 20 9.31 -6.53 -12.34
CA MET A 20 8.23 -5.95 -13.14
C MET A 20 7.93 -4.50 -12.73
N PHE A 21 7.98 -4.20 -11.43
CA PHE A 21 7.67 -2.87 -10.91
C PHE A 21 8.73 -1.84 -11.30
N ASN A 22 9.95 -2.30 -11.59
CA ASN A 22 11.01 -1.39 -12.02
C ASN A 22 10.72 -0.74 -13.39
N SER A 23 9.98 -1.45 -14.23
CA SER A 23 9.54 -0.95 -15.54
C SER A 23 8.27 -0.10 -15.50
N PHE A 24 7.61 0.02 -14.35
CA PHE A 24 6.32 0.72 -14.27
C PHE A 24 6.49 2.24 -14.23
N THR A 25 5.54 2.95 -14.86
CA THR A 25 5.24 4.36 -14.57
C THR A 25 4.40 4.48 -13.30
N VAL A 26 4.27 5.69 -12.76
CA VAL A 26 3.41 5.96 -11.58
C VAL A 26 1.98 5.50 -11.83
N GLU A 27 1.44 5.79 -13.01
CA GLU A 27 0.08 5.39 -13.40
C GLU A 27 -0.05 3.86 -13.45
N GLN A 28 0.97 3.14 -13.91
CA GLN A 28 0.96 1.67 -13.92
C GLN A 28 1.03 1.10 -12.50
N HIS A 29 1.73 1.76 -11.58
CA HIS A 29 1.69 1.40 -10.16
C HIS A 29 0.30 1.59 -9.55
N ILE A 30 -0.35 2.71 -9.85
CA ILE A 30 -1.72 3.02 -9.41
C ILE A 30 -2.70 2.00 -9.99
N GLU A 31 -2.61 1.72 -11.30
CA GLU A 31 -3.48 0.75 -11.97
C GLU A 31 -3.32 -0.65 -11.38
N TYR A 32 -2.09 -1.07 -11.05
CA TYR A 32 -1.83 -2.34 -10.40
C TYR A 32 -2.48 -2.44 -9.00
N VAL A 33 -2.55 -1.33 -8.26
CA VAL A 33 -3.28 -1.27 -6.99
C VAL A 33 -4.79 -1.42 -7.23
N ASN A 34 -5.35 -0.63 -8.14
CA ASN A 34 -6.78 -0.60 -8.43
C ASN A 34 -7.31 -1.91 -9.06
N SER A 35 -6.46 -2.65 -9.77
CA SER A 35 -6.82 -3.91 -10.41
C SER A 35 -6.34 -5.11 -9.57
N ASN A 36 -5.04 -5.40 -9.59
CA ASN A 36 -4.49 -6.62 -8.99
C ASN A 36 -4.65 -6.66 -7.47
N ARG A 37 -4.28 -5.59 -6.75
CA ARG A 37 -4.38 -5.59 -5.26
C ARG A 37 -5.82 -5.57 -4.79
N SER A 38 -6.68 -4.80 -5.46
CA SER A 38 -8.12 -4.78 -5.22
C SER A 38 -8.74 -6.18 -5.39
N ALA A 39 -8.43 -6.86 -6.49
CA ALA A 39 -8.92 -8.22 -6.74
C ALA A 39 -8.42 -9.22 -5.68
N GLN A 40 -7.12 -9.17 -5.35
CA GLN A 40 -6.53 -10.04 -4.31
C GLN A 40 -7.18 -9.83 -2.95
N LEU A 41 -7.38 -8.58 -2.54
CA LEU A 41 -8.02 -8.26 -1.25
C LEU A 41 -9.49 -8.67 -1.23
N SER A 42 -10.21 -8.45 -2.33
CA SER A 42 -11.63 -8.85 -2.47
C SER A 42 -11.81 -10.37 -2.42
N GLU A 43 -10.92 -11.13 -3.06
CA GLU A 43 -10.97 -12.60 -3.06
C GLU A 43 -10.90 -13.21 -1.65
N ILE A 44 -10.11 -12.60 -0.76
CA ILE A 44 -9.96 -13.06 0.63
C ILE A 44 -10.92 -12.40 1.61
N THR A 45 -11.60 -11.31 1.21
CA THR A 45 -12.56 -10.59 2.06
C THR A 45 -13.97 -11.07 1.77
N THR A 46 -14.41 -12.11 2.49
CA THR A 46 -15.73 -12.75 2.28
C THR A 46 -16.68 -12.48 3.45
N SER A 47 -17.99 -12.45 3.19
CA SER A 47 -19.01 -12.02 4.17
C SER A 47 -19.11 -12.87 5.44
N ASN A 48 -18.69 -14.13 5.37
CA ASN A 48 -18.63 -15.07 6.50
C ASN A 48 -17.21 -15.61 6.72
N GLY A 49 -16.20 -14.89 6.22
CA GLY A 49 -14.79 -15.25 6.32
C GLY A 49 -14.12 -14.72 7.59
N PRO A 50 -12.82 -15.04 7.77
CA PRO A 50 -12.00 -14.33 8.75
C PRO A 50 -11.92 -12.83 8.42
N LEU A 51 -11.54 -12.03 9.42
CA LEU A 51 -11.23 -10.63 9.18
C LEU A 51 -10.02 -10.50 8.25
N THR A 52 -9.91 -9.40 7.52
CA THR A 52 -8.81 -9.13 6.59
C THR A 52 -8.09 -7.86 7.01
N PHE A 53 -6.76 -7.94 7.08
CA PHE A 53 -5.89 -6.86 7.50
C PHE A 53 -4.81 -6.64 6.46
N VAL A 54 -4.62 -5.40 6.01
CA VAL A 54 -3.44 -5.04 5.20
C VAL A 54 -2.35 -4.60 6.17
N GLY A 55 -1.60 -5.54 6.75
CA GLY A 55 -0.71 -5.26 7.86
C GLY A 55 0.59 -4.55 7.48
N GLU A 56 0.97 -4.63 6.21
CA GLU A 56 2.14 -3.89 5.73
C GLU A 56 1.91 -3.33 4.32
N TRP A 57 2.13 -2.03 4.18
CA TRP A 57 2.23 -1.32 2.91
C TRP A 57 3.05 -0.04 3.06
N VAL A 58 3.56 0.48 1.94
CA VAL A 58 4.22 1.79 1.87
C VAL A 58 3.85 2.57 0.63
N ALA A 59 3.97 3.88 0.71
CA ALA A 59 3.87 4.76 -0.44
C ALA A 59 5.26 5.03 -1.06
N ALA A 60 6.15 4.04 -1.10
CA ALA A 60 7.43 4.16 -1.80
C ALA A 60 7.29 3.61 -3.23
N LEU A 61 7.86 4.35 -4.18
CA LEU A 61 8.00 3.95 -5.58
C LEU A 61 9.43 3.40 -5.81
N PRO A 62 9.61 2.45 -6.75
CA PRO A 62 10.92 1.83 -6.97
C PRO A 62 11.93 2.81 -7.58
N VAL A 63 13.13 2.85 -6.99
CA VAL A 63 14.24 3.71 -7.41
C VAL A 63 15.37 2.81 -7.93
N ILE A 64 15.46 2.68 -9.25
CA ILE A 64 16.39 1.73 -9.91
C ILE A 64 17.73 2.39 -10.25
N ASP A 65 17.73 3.73 -10.31
CA ASP A 65 18.90 4.59 -10.46
C ASP A 65 18.58 5.87 -9.68
N ALA A 66 19.58 6.53 -9.09
CA ALA A 66 19.44 7.80 -8.36
C ALA A 66 18.69 8.87 -9.18
N ARG A 67 18.72 8.74 -10.51
CA ARG A 67 17.97 9.62 -11.44
C ARG A 67 16.45 9.45 -11.39
N LYS A 68 15.89 8.31 -10.97
CA LYS A 68 14.42 8.13 -10.87
C LYS A 68 13.76 8.84 -9.69
N GLU A 69 14.46 8.99 -8.57
CA GLU A 69 13.97 9.82 -7.45
C GLU A 69 13.78 11.29 -7.86
N GLU A 70 14.63 11.80 -8.76
CA GLU A 70 14.50 13.17 -9.30
C GLU A 70 13.29 13.33 -10.24
N TYR A 71 12.75 12.24 -10.78
CA TYR A 71 11.57 12.28 -11.66
C TYR A 71 10.24 12.25 -10.90
N TYR A 72 10.19 11.59 -9.73
CA TYR A 72 8.95 11.51 -8.96
C TYR A 72 8.66 12.82 -8.27
N ARG A 73 7.49 13.37 -8.57
CA ARG A 73 6.98 14.56 -7.92
C ARG A 73 6.25 14.16 -6.64
N LYS A 74 6.08 15.12 -5.73
CA LYS A 74 5.30 14.90 -4.51
C LYS A 74 3.88 14.39 -4.83
N GLU A 75 3.28 14.90 -5.90
CA GLU A 75 1.95 14.52 -6.36
C GLU A 75 1.88 13.04 -6.80
N ASP A 76 2.97 12.48 -7.33
CA ASP A 76 3.03 11.06 -7.73
C ASP A 76 2.91 10.15 -6.50
N TYR A 77 3.61 10.51 -5.42
CA TYR A 77 3.52 9.79 -4.16
C TYR A 77 2.16 9.97 -3.47
N GLN A 78 1.58 11.18 -3.53
CA GLN A 78 0.25 11.44 -2.99
C GLN A 78 -0.81 10.61 -3.70
N THR A 79 -0.87 10.67 -5.03
CA THR A 79 -1.84 9.91 -5.83
C THR A 79 -1.66 8.41 -5.70
N PHE A 80 -0.42 7.93 -5.58
CA PHE A 80 -0.15 6.52 -5.30
C PHE A 80 -0.60 6.09 -3.88
N ALA A 81 -0.34 6.91 -2.86
CA ALA A 81 -0.80 6.65 -1.51
C ALA A 81 -2.34 6.67 -1.41
N ASP A 82 -3.00 7.62 -2.06
CA ASP A 82 -4.45 7.74 -2.09
C ASP A 82 -5.10 6.51 -2.74
N ALA A 83 -4.56 6.02 -3.85
CA ALA A 83 -5.04 4.79 -4.49
C ALA A 83 -4.90 3.58 -3.55
N GLN A 84 -3.77 3.46 -2.87
CA GLN A 84 -3.55 2.41 -1.86
C GLN A 84 -4.56 2.51 -0.71
N LEU A 85 -4.77 3.69 -0.14
CA LEU A 85 -5.76 3.89 0.93
C LEU A 85 -7.18 3.55 0.47
N GLN A 86 -7.59 3.95 -0.74
CA GLN A 86 -8.91 3.62 -1.30
C GLN A 86 -9.12 2.10 -1.41
N VAL A 87 -8.11 1.36 -1.84
CA VAL A 87 -8.18 -0.11 -1.94
C VAL A 87 -8.09 -0.77 -0.57
N PHE A 88 -7.13 -0.38 0.27
CA PHE A 88 -6.87 -1.04 1.55
C PHE A 88 -7.94 -0.75 2.61
N ASN A 89 -8.70 0.34 2.48
CA ASN A 89 -9.90 0.58 3.29
C ASN A 89 -11.03 -0.43 3.06
N GLN A 90 -10.92 -1.31 2.06
CA GLN A 90 -11.85 -2.42 1.87
C GLN A 90 -11.57 -3.61 2.82
N ALA A 91 -10.40 -3.63 3.46
CA ALA A 91 -10.05 -4.65 4.45
C ALA A 91 -10.92 -4.50 5.71
N THR A 92 -11.39 -5.62 6.25
CA THR A 92 -12.39 -5.62 7.33
C THR A 92 -11.81 -5.39 8.73
N PHE A 93 -10.50 -5.46 8.88
CA PHE A 93 -9.76 -5.17 10.11
C PHE A 93 -8.85 -3.94 9.98
N GLY A 94 -8.94 -3.21 8.87
CA GLY A 94 -8.13 -2.04 8.58
C GLY A 94 -6.77 -2.36 7.98
N TRP A 95 -5.81 -1.45 8.19
CA TRP A 95 -4.49 -1.50 7.59
C TRP A 95 -3.42 -0.90 8.52
N ALA A 96 -2.15 -1.22 8.29
CA ALA A 96 -1.01 -0.60 8.95
C ALA A 96 0.09 -0.25 7.95
N TYR A 97 0.56 1.00 8.02
CA TYR A 97 1.68 1.49 7.21
C TYR A 97 3.00 1.02 7.81
N TRP A 98 3.94 0.60 6.95
CA TRP A 98 5.24 0.10 7.36
C TRP A 98 6.36 1.13 7.14
N GLY A 99 6.81 1.89 8.15
CA GLY A 99 6.47 1.86 9.57
C GLY A 99 6.25 3.26 10.13
N LEU A 100 6.07 3.35 11.45
CA LEU A 100 5.78 4.62 12.13
C LEU A 100 6.91 5.64 11.97
N LYS A 101 8.17 5.23 12.16
CA LYS A 101 9.38 6.06 12.02
C LYS A 101 10.55 5.24 11.47
N THR A 102 11.21 5.74 10.44
CA THR A 102 12.44 5.15 9.88
C THR A 102 13.34 6.26 9.32
N VAL A 103 14.60 5.93 8.99
CA VAL A 103 15.54 6.87 8.35
C VAL A 103 15.21 7.14 6.89
N ASN A 104 14.34 6.33 6.26
CA ASN A 104 13.89 6.52 4.90
C ASN A 104 12.52 7.22 4.92
N ASN A 105 12.45 8.43 4.37
CA ASN A 105 11.26 9.29 4.39
C ASN A 105 10.00 8.60 3.85
N TYR A 106 10.09 7.86 2.74
CA TYR A 106 8.94 7.18 2.11
C TYR A 106 8.54 5.87 2.80
N TRP A 107 9.25 5.48 3.86
CA TRP A 107 8.95 4.36 4.75
C TRP A 107 8.64 4.84 6.18
N ASN A 108 8.45 6.15 6.35
CA ASN A 108 8.24 6.81 7.63
C ASN A 108 6.87 7.50 7.62
N LEU A 109 5.87 6.87 8.23
CA LEU A 109 4.49 7.39 8.25
C LEU A 109 4.41 8.79 8.87
N GLU A 110 5.11 9.02 9.99
CA GLU A 110 5.13 10.34 10.64
C GLU A 110 5.65 11.42 9.68
N TRP A 111 6.74 11.13 8.96
CA TRP A 111 7.29 12.06 7.98
C TRP A 111 6.32 12.28 6.81
N MET A 112 5.72 11.21 6.29
CA MET A 112 4.77 11.27 5.17
C MET A 112 3.55 12.15 5.51
N ILE A 113 3.00 12.01 6.72
CA ILE A 113 1.89 12.84 7.20
C ILE A 113 2.35 14.28 7.40
N ASN A 114 3.44 14.50 8.14
CA ASN A 114 3.91 15.85 8.48
C ASN A 114 4.34 16.67 7.26
N ASN A 115 4.77 16.00 6.19
CA ASN A 115 5.16 16.65 4.94
C ASN A 115 4.05 16.62 3.88
N GLY A 116 2.84 16.18 4.23
CA GLY A 116 1.65 16.22 3.38
C GLY A 116 1.70 15.29 2.17
N TYR A 117 2.40 14.16 2.27
CA TYR A 117 2.37 13.08 1.27
C TYR A 117 1.19 12.13 1.49
N ILE A 118 0.73 11.98 2.72
CA ILE A 118 -0.43 11.17 3.10
C ILE A 118 -1.38 12.03 3.94
N LYS A 119 -2.68 11.91 3.68
CA LYS A 119 -3.73 12.49 4.51
C LYS A 119 -4.63 11.37 5.03
N LEU A 120 -4.69 11.24 6.36
CA LEU A 120 -5.53 10.26 7.07
C LEU A 120 -6.73 10.94 7.70
#